data_AF-A0A7Y3X9S3-F1
#
_entry.id   AF-A0A7Y3X9S3-F1
#
_cell.length_a   1.000
_cell.length_b   1.000
_cell.length_c   1.000
_cell.angle_alpha   90.00
_cell.angle_beta   90.00
_cell.angle_gamma   90.00
#
_symmetry.space_group_name_H-M   'P 1'
#
loop_
_entity.id
_entity.type
_entity.pdbx_description
1 polymer ?
#
loop_
_entity_poly.entity_id
_entity_poly.type
_entity_poly.pdbx_seq_one_letter_code
_entity_poly.pdbx_strand_id
1 'polypeptide(L)'
;MKRETRFPVNAEEWILSGPHFFVGSPFYKTPRSKCTQNSHYDILDLNTLPDDYLPRTNYVPACDPATYCDRTPTVPWVEEGEHRPKRVTEYYRLVNREMIGPSSERTLMTAIIPQGAAHINTCLCTAFRSDQTMLDYYSMTLSVVLDYRVKSTGMGHANTSLINQLPVLSDNRVREALHVRALALVSITHHYAVLWQSNWQDSFRQQQWATRAPIAALPQDFFANLTPHWQRHNALRSDYARRQALVEIDVLVAQALGLTLEELLTIYRVQFPVMRQYEAETYYDQTGRIVFTPSKGLVGVGLPRKAKPAELKEGTRYSAESPQITTQNAALGWEDIQNLTQGTVSKTYLDDTLPGGPMERTVEYQAPFFRPDREEDYRVAWEIFS
;
A
#
# COMPACT_ATOMS: atom_id res chain seq x y z
N MET A 1 3.12 -3.27 -27.28
CA MET A 1 3.42 -4.08 -26.09
C MET A 1 3.19 -5.54 -26.46
N LYS A 2 3.97 -6.48 -25.90
CA LYS A 2 3.75 -7.93 -26.00
C LYS A 2 3.65 -8.52 -24.60
N ARG A 3 2.96 -9.65 -24.47
CA ARG A 3 2.78 -10.33 -23.19
C ARG A 3 3.99 -11.22 -22.91
N GLU A 4 4.72 -10.93 -21.85
CA GLU A 4 5.92 -11.65 -21.43
C GLU A 4 6.08 -11.43 -19.93
N THR A 5 5.97 -12.50 -19.14
CA THR A 5 6.08 -12.40 -17.68
C THR A 5 7.54 -12.48 -17.25
N ARG A 6 8.09 -11.41 -16.69
CA ARG A 6 9.49 -11.35 -16.24
C ARG A 6 9.71 -10.30 -15.15
N PHE A 7 10.81 -10.42 -14.42
CA PHE A 7 11.33 -9.29 -13.65
C PHE A 7 11.93 -8.27 -14.61
N PRO A 8 11.56 -6.98 -14.52
CA PRO A 8 12.17 -5.93 -15.33
C PRO A 8 13.60 -5.67 -14.86
N VAL A 9 14.49 -5.30 -15.79
CA VAL A 9 15.89 -4.95 -15.45
C VAL A 9 15.96 -3.57 -14.80
N ASN A 10 15.08 -2.66 -15.20
CA ASN A 10 14.99 -1.30 -14.69
C ASN A 10 13.55 -0.79 -14.77
N ALA A 11 13.30 0.41 -14.25
CA ALA A 11 11.96 0.98 -14.21
C ALA A 11 11.35 1.20 -15.62
N GLU A 12 12.15 1.46 -16.65
CA GLU A 12 11.66 1.68 -18.03
C GLU A 12 11.05 0.42 -18.66
N GLU A 13 11.47 -0.75 -18.21
CA GLU A 13 10.88 -2.03 -18.61
C GLU A 13 9.65 -2.40 -17.77
N TRP A 14 9.40 -1.71 -16.66
CA TRP A 14 8.31 -2.04 -15.75
C TRP A 14 6.98 -1.45 -16.24
N ILE A 15 6.24 -2.25 -17.01
CA ILE A 15 4.86 -1.92 -17.42
C ILE A 15 3.88 -2.51 -16.40
N LEU A 16 3.34 -1.69 -15.51
CA LEU A 16 2.44 -2.13 -14.46
C LEU A 16 0.97 -2.26 -14.90
N SER A 17 0.21 -2.95 -14.07
CA SER A 17 -1.24 -3.18 -14.19
C SER A 17 -1.90 -3.13 -12.82
N GLY A 18 -3.23 -3.05 -12.78
CA GLY A 18 -3.99 -2.82 -11.55
C GLY A 18 -3.54 -3.63 -10.31
N PRO A 19 -3.32 -4.96 -10.38
CA PRO A 19 -2.90 -5.75 -9.23
C PRO A 19 -1.59 -5.30 -8.55
N HIS A 20 -0.71 -4.61 -9.26
CA HIS A 20 0.60 -4.22 -8.73
C HIS A 20 0.52 -3.24 -7.58
N PHE A 21 -0.54 -2.44 -7.50
CA PHE A 21 -0.70 -1.42 -6.46
C PHE A 21 -2.09 -1.49 -5.82
N PHE A 22 -2.18 -0.92 -4.62
CA PHE A 22 -3.40 -0.69 -3.86
C PHE A 22 -3.29 0.66 -3.15
N VAL A 23 -4.29 1.04 -2.36
CA VAL A 23 -4.29 2.31 -1.62
C VAL A 23 -3.04 2.42 -0.76
N GLY A 24 -2.23 3.45 -1.02
CA GLY A 24 -1.00 3.71 -0.28
C GLY A 24 0.11 2.69 -0.51
N SER A 25 -0.06 1.72 -1.42
CA SER A 25 0.88 0.62 -1.63
C SER A 25 1.24 0.49 -3.11
N PRO A 26 2.38 1.05 -3.56
CA PRO A 26 2.84 0.87 -4.94
C PRO A 26 3.38 -0.54 -5.22
N PHE A 27 3.67 -1.32 -4.18
CA PHE A 27 4.14 -2.70 -4.24
C PHE A 27 3.16 -3.62 -3.51
N TYR A 28 1.98 -3.84 -4.10
CA TYR A 28 0.93 -4.67 -3.52
C TYR A 28 1.06 -6.15 -3.90
N LYS A 29 1.10 -6.44 -5.21
CA LYS A 29 1.22 -7.80 -5.74
C LYS A 29 2.24 -7.88 -6.87
N THR A 30 2.78 -9.08 -7.06
CA THR A 30 3.59 -9.43 -8.24
C THR A 30 2.95 -10.62 -8.97
N PRO A 31 2.93 -10.63 -10.32
CA PRO A 31 2.59 -11.82 -11.08
C PRO A 31 3.46 -13.02 -10.69
N ARG A 32 2.85 -14.21 -10.66
CA ARG A 32 3.60 -15.47 -10.65
C ARG A 32 4.37 -15.62 -11.95
N SER A 33 5.50 -16.33 -11.91
CA SER A 33 6.29 -16.69 -13.10
C SER A 33 5.43 -17.29 -14.23
N LYS A 34 4.40 -18.07 -13.88
CA LYS A 34 3.32 -18.51 -14.79
C LYS A 34 2.00 -17.79 -14.51
N CYS A 35 1.81 -16.62 -15.10
CA CYS A 35 0.58 -15.84 -14.94
C CYS A 35 -0.41 -16.12 -16.09
N THR A 36 -1.33 -17.08 -15.94
CA THR A 36 -2.38 -17.37 -16.96
C THR A 36 -3.77 -16.95 -16.53
N GLN A 37 -4.01 -16.78 -15.23
CA GLN A 37 -5.28 -16.33 -14.66
C GLN A 37 -5.13 -14.99 -13.94
N ASN A 38 -6.23 -14.28 -13.76
CA ASN A 38 -6.28 -13.03 -12.98
C ASN A 38 -5.91 -13.23 -11.49
N SER A 39 -6.01 -14.46 -10.98
CA SER A 39 -5.63 -14.84 -9.61
C SER A 39 -4.16 -15.21 -9.45
N HIS A 40 -3.36 -15.28 -10.51
CA HIS A 40 -1.95 -15.69 -10.46
C HIS A 40 -1.02 -14.54 -10.03
N TYR A 41 -1.33 -13.96 -8.88
CA TYR A 41 -0.57 -12.89 -8.25
C TYR A 41 -0.36 -13.22 -6.77
N ASP A 42 0.84 -12.96 -6.27
CA ASP A 42 1.18 -13.15 -4.87
C ASP A 42 1.41 -11.80 -4.19
N ILE A 43 1.08 -11.75 -2.89
CA ILE A 43 1.26 -10.55 -2.05
C ILE A 43 2.75 -10.34 -1.78
N LEU A 44 3.18 -9.09 -1.85
CA LEU A 44 4.54 -8.71 -1.51
C LEU A 44 4.66 -8.41 -0.01
N ASP A 45 5.61 -9.05 0.68
CA ASP A 45 5.96 -8.67 2.05
C ASP A 45 6.98 -7.54 2.04
N LEU A 46 6.49 -6.33 2.33
CA LEU A 46 7.26 -5.09 2.31
C LEU A 46 8.44 -5.06 3.30
N ASN A 47 8.42 -5.90 4.34
CA ASN A 47 9.47 -5.93 5.36
C ASN A 47 10.78 -6.50 4.80
N THR A 48 10.72 -7.37 3.81
CA THR A 48 11.91 -8.03 3.23
C THR A 48 12.19 -7.64 1.80
N LEU A 49 11.34 -6.80 1.18
CA LEU A 49 11.61 -6.34 -0.18
C LEU A 49 12.99 -5.67 -0.24
N PRO A 50 13.84 -6.01 -1.23
CA PRO A 50 15.07 -5.28 -1.51
C PRO A 50 14.81 -3.79 -1.76
N ASP A 51 15.82 -2.96 -1.51
CA ASP A 51 15.73 -1.51 -1.69
C ASP A 51 15.66 -1.10 -3.17
N ASP A 52 16.00 -1.98 -4.10
CA ASP A 52 15.96 -1.83 -5.56
C ASP A 52 14.90 -2.70 -6.23
N TYR A 53 13.96 -3.21 -5.46
CA TYR A 53 12.98 -4.15 -5.97
C TYR A 53 12.02 -3.54 -6.99
N LEU A 54 11.81 -4.27 -8.09
CA LEU A 54 10.73 -4.06 -9.05
C LEU A 54 9.91 -5.36 -9.21
N PRO A 55 8.57 -5.32 -9.11
CA PRO A 55 7.72 -6.49 -9.35
C PRO A 55 7.88 -7.06 -10.75
N ARG A 56 7.54 -8.33 -10.92
CA ARG A 56 7.37 -8.87 -12.28
C ARG A 56 6.35 -8.03 -13.04
N THR A 57 6.58 -7.85 -14.32
CA THR A 57 5.55 -7.36 -15.25
C THR A 57 5.02 -8.54 -16.06
N ASN A 58 3.81 -8.41 -16.60
CA ASN A 58 3.25 -9.30 -17.62
C ASN A 58 3.42 -8.74 -19.04
N TYR A 59 3.93 -7.52 -19.19
CA TYR A 59 3.97 -6.81 -20.45
C TYR A 59 5.33 -6.14 -20.63
N VAL A 60 5.86 -6.23 -21.84
CA VAL A 60 7.10 -5.57 -22.22
C VAL A 60 6.87 -4.79 -23.53
N PRO A 61 7.71 -3.78 -23.83
CA PRO A 61 7.69 -3.12 -25.13
C PRO A 61 7.80 -4.14 -26.28
N ALA A 62 7.07 -3.91 -27.37
CA ALA A 62 7.09 -4.76 -28.57
C ALA A 62 7.88 -4.13 -29.72
N CYS A 63 8.73 -3.17 -29.40
CA CYS A 63 9.60 -2.43 -30.30
C CYS A 63 10.92 -2.14 -29.57
N ASP A 64 11.91 -1.63 -30.28
CA ASP A 64 13.16 -1.18 -29.67
C ASP A 64 12.93 0.01 -28.72
N PRO A 65 13.87 0.27 -27.80
CA PRO A 65 13.75 1.35 -26.83
C PRO A 65 13.55 2.74 -27.45
N ALA A 66 14.22 3.07 -28.56
CA ALA A 66 14.09 4.39 -29.19
C ALA A 66 12.68 4.59 -29.74
N THR A 67 12.16 3.61 -30.49
CA THR A 67 10.78 3.64 -30.98
C THR A 67 9.76 3.69 -29.83
N TYR A 68 10.01 3.00 -28.71
CA TYR A 68 9.13 3.05 -27.55
C TYR A 68 9.14 4.44 -26.89
N CYS A 69 10.31 5.04 -26.76
CA CYS A 69 10.52 6.39 -26.25
C CYS A 69 9.79 7.43 -27.11
N ASP A 70 9.92 7.37 -28.43
CA ASP A 70 9.29 8.30 -29.38
C ASP A 70 7.76 8.20 -29.36
N ARG A 71 7.22 7.02 -29.05
CA ARG A 71 5.76 6.78 -28.91
C ARG A 71 5.22 7.14 -27.53
N THR A 72 6.08 7.44 -26.57
CA THR A 72 5.66 7.80 -25.22
C THR A 72 5.13 9.24 -25.23
N PRO A 73 3.92 9.50 -24.74
CA PRO A 73 3.36 10.85 -24.70
C PRO A 73 4.25 11.82 -23.90
N THR A 74 4.19 13.10 -24.27
CA THR A 74 4.83 14.19 -23.53
C THR A 74 3.79 15.00 -22.78
N VAL A 75 4.24 15.69 -21.74
CA VAL A 75 3.40 16.65 -21.01
C VAL A 75 3.16 17.91 -21.84
N PRO A 76 2.04 18.64 -21.65
CA PRO A 76 1.74 19.87 -22.40
C PRO A 76 2.50 21.11 -21.88
N TRP A 77 3.62 20.93 -21.17
CA TRP A 77 4.42 22.02 -20.61
C TRP A 77 5.91 21.78 -20.77
N VAL A 78 6.68 22.85 -20.62
CA VAL A 78 8.14 22.84 -20.64
C VAL A 78 8.60 23.28 -19.26
N GLU A 79 9.51 22.52 -18.65
CA GLU A 79 10.12 22.87 -17.37
C GLU A 79 10.99 24.12 -17.51
N GLU A 80 11.17 24.84 -16.41
CA GLU A 80 12.09 25.99 -16.40
C GLU A 80 13.51 25.55 -16.78
N GLY A 81 14.11 26.23 -17.75
CA GLY A 81 15.44 25.91 -18.26
C GLY A 81 15.48 24.80 -19.33
N GLU A 82 14.36 24.17 -19.67
CA GLU A 82 14.27 23.19 -20.75
C GLU A 82 13.76 23.82 -22.05
N HIS A 83 14.10 23.21 -23.19
CA HIS A 83 13.63 23.67 -24.51
C HIS A 83 12.48 22.83 -25.08
N ARG A 84 12.20 21.67 -24.50
CA ARG A 84 11.19 20.73 -24.99
C ARG A 84 10.41 20.11 -23.83
N PRO A 85 9.13 19.75 -24.05
CA PRO A 85 8.38 19.00 -23.06
C PRO A 85 9.01 17.63 -22.82
N LYS A 86 9.05 17.19 -21.56
CA LYS A 86 9.54 15.86 -21.18
C LYS A 86 8.44 14.81 -21.43
N ARG A 87 8.84 13.55 -21.57
CA ARG A 87 7.89 12.43 -21.63
C ARG A 87 7.19 12.29 -20.30
N VAL A 88 5.95 11.82 -20.32
CA VAL A 88 5.21 11.56 -19.07
C VAL A 88 5.98 10.60 -18.17
N THR A 89 6.71 9.62 -18.73
CA THR A 89 7.53 8.63 -18.01
C THR A 89 8.70 9.24 -17.24
N GLU A 90 9.11 10.47 -17.53
CA GLU A 90 10.21 11.16 -16.84
C GLU A 90 9.77 11.80 -15.51
N TYR A 91 8.49 11.71 -15.16
CA TYR A 91 7.92 12.23 -13.91
C TYR A 91 7.54 11.09 -12.95
N TYR A 92 7.46 11.39 -11.65
CA TYR A 92 6.57 10.65 -10.78
C TYR A 92 5.12 10.94 -11.19
N ARG A 93 4.26 9.93 -11.15
CA ARG A 93 2.85 10.09 -11.56
C ARG A 93 1.94 9.42 -10.56
N LEU A 94 0.78 10.03 -10.32
CA LEU A 94 -0.29 9.32 -9.65
C LEU A 94 -0.89 8.32 -10.65
N VAL A 95 -1.05 7.07 -10.23
CA VAL A 95 -1.81 6.05 -10.95
C VAL A 95 -3.08 5.73 -10.17
N ASN A 96 -4.19 5.50 -10.88
CA ASN A 96 -5.39 4.89 -10.35
C ASN A 96 -5.82 3.70 -11.21
N ARG A 97 -6.50 2.73 -10.58
CA ARG A 97 -7.24 1.72 -11.34
C ARG A 97 -8.40 2.38 -12.06
N GLU A 98 -8.57 2.10 -13.34
CA GLU A 98 -9.62 2.71 -14.15
C GLU A 98 -10.98 2.05 -13.82
N MET A 99 -11.04 0.73 -13.75
CA MET A 99 -12.26 0.01 -13.39
C MET A 99 -12.49 0.04 -11.87
N ILE A 100 -13.71 0.42 -11.49
CA ILE A 100 -14.19 0.46 -10.11
C ILE A 100 -15.18 -0.70 -9.91
N GLY A 101 -15.03 -1.43 -8.80
CA GLY A 101 -16.11 -2.29 -8.30
C GLY A 101 -16.82 -1.59 -7.14
N PRO A 102 -18.05 -1.04 -7.30
CA PRO A 102 -18.72 -0.29 -6.23
C PRO A 102 -18.90 -1.09 -4.93
N SER A 103 -19.09 -2.41 -5.05
CA SER A 103 -19.20 -3.33 -3.89
C SER A 103 -17.84 -3.81 -3.35
N SER A 104 -16.72 -3.28 -3.85
CA SER A 104 -15.38 -3.66 -3.41
C SER A 104 -15.03 -3.02 -2.06
N GLU A 105 -13.97 -3.54 -1.44
CA GLU A 105 -13.38 -3.01 -0.21
C GLU A 105 -13.03 -1.52 -0.33
N ARG A 106 -12.40 -1.15 -1.45
CA ARG A 106 -12.05 0.22 -1.83
C ARG A 106 -12.49 0.46 -3.28
N THR A 107 -12.88 1.69 -3.63
CA THR A 107 -13.24 2.04 -5.02
C THR A 107 -12.19 2.92 -5.68
N LEU A 108 -11.61 3.85 -4.92
CA LEU A 108 -10.51 4.68 -5.36
C LEU A 108 -9.19 4.07 -4.88
N MET A 109 -8.49 3.39 -5.78
CA MET A 109 -7.19 2.77 -5.50
C MET A 109 -6.10 3.56 -6.21
N THR A 110 -5.31 4.31 -5.46
CA THR A 110 -4.24 5.16 -5.98
C THR A 110 -2.88 4.83 -5.39
N ALA A 111 -1.84 5.09 -6.16
CA ALA A 111 -0.44 5.06 -5.76
C ALA A 111 0.35 6.11 -6.56
N ILE A 112 1.57 6.41 -6.15
CA ILE A 112 2.55 7.09 -7.01
C ILE A 112 3.41 6.02 -7.66
N ILE A 113 3.65 6.12 -8.96
CA ILE A 113 4.55 5.23 -9.71
C ILE A 113 5.87 5.95 -9.97
N PRO A 114 7.00 5.21 -9.96
CA PRO A 114 8.32 5.82 -10.12
C PRO A 114 8.53 6.30 -11.57
N GLN A 115 9.51 7.17 -11.74
CA GLN A 115 10.03 7.55 -13.05
C GLN A 115 10.45 6.30 -13.84
N GLY A 116 10.35 6.36 -15.17
CA GLY A 116 10.63 5.27 -16.09
C GLY A 116 9.45 4.30 -16.29
N ALA A 117 8.71 3.97 -15.22
CA ALA A 117 7.63 2.98 -15.29
C ALA A 117 6.52 3.38 -16.28
N ALA A 118 5.91 2.41 -16.94
CA ALA A 118 4.72 2.61 -17.76
C ALA A 118 3.55 1.80 -17.21
N HIS A 119 2.37 1.92 -17.80
CA HIS A 119 1.19 1.14 -17.40
C HIS A 119 0.33 0.74 -18.60
N ILE A 120 -0.51 -0.27 -18.40
CA ILE A 120 -1.53 -0.65 -19.38
C ILE A 120 -2.78 0.23 -19.26
N ASN A 121 -3.65 0.18 -20.28
CA ASN A 121 -4.85 1.03 -20.39
C ASN A 121 -5.90 0.82 -19.27
N THR A 122 -5.83 -0.26 -18.49
CA THR A 122 -6.72 -0.47 -17.33
C THR A 122 -6.28 0.31 -16.08
N CYS A 123 -5.23 1.11 -16.23
CA CYS A 123 -4.77 2.09 -15.26
C CYS A 123 -4.81 3.46 -15.93
N LEU A 124 -5.14 4.49 -15.15
CA LEU A 124 -5.11 5.88 -15.56
C LEU A 124 -4.01 6.58 -14.76
N CYS A 125 -3.17 7.39 -15.42
CA CYS A 125 -2.14 8.18 -14.75
C CYS A 125 -2.33 9.67 -14.95
N THR A 126 -1.97 10.44 -13.93
CA THR A 126 -1.88 11.89 -13.97
C THR A 126 -0.45 12.32 -13.65
N ALA A 127 0.15 13.10 -14.56
CA ALA A 127 1.41 13.79 -14.32
C ALA A 127 1.13 15.21 -13.80
N PHE A 128 1.97 15.69 -12.90
CA PHE A 128 1.83 16.99 -12.26
C PHE A 128 3.03 17.88 -12.59
N ARG A 129 2.81 19.19 -12.68
CA ARG A 129 3.88 20.19 -12.85
C ARG A 129 4.73 20.36 -11.59
N SER A 130 4.18 20.03 -10.43
CA SER A 130 4.84 20.18 -9.13
C SER A 130 4.55 18.95 -8.28
N ASP A 131 5.60 18.42 -7.64
CA ASP A 131 5.49 17.33 -6.68
C ASP A 131 4.57 17.70 -5.51
N GLN A 132 4.57 18.97 -5.08
CA GLN A 132 3.70 19.42 -4.00
C GLN A 132 2.21 19.24 -4.37
N THR A 133 1.81 19.63 -5.58
CA THR A 133 0.42 19.43 -6.05
C THR A 133 0.10 17.94 -6.21
N MET A 134 1.06 17.13 -6.67
CA MET A 134 0.90 15.68 -6.71
C MET A 134 0.65 15.11 -5.31
N LEU A 135 1.41 15.54 -4.30
CA LEU A 135 1.27 15.10 -2.92
C LEU A 135 -0.04 15.61 -2.28
N ASP A 136 -0.39 16.87 -2.50
CA ASP A 136 -1.67 17.47 -2.06
C ASP A 136 -2.86 16.69 -2.61
N TYR A 137 -2.78 16.21 -3.85
CA TYR A 137 -3.82 15.37 -4.44
C TYR A 137 -3.74 13.92 -3.95
N TYR A 138 -2.55 13.32 -4.00
CA TYR A 138 -2.32 11.92 -3.63
C TYR A 138 -2.76 11.64 -2.20
N SER A 139 -2.33 12.45 -1.22
CA SER A 139 -2.68 12.25 0.19
C SER A 139 -4.19 12.26 0.42
N MET A 140 -4.92 13.11 -0.30
CA MET A 140 -6.38 13.15 -0.23
C MET A 140 -6.98 11.84 -0.76
N THR A 141 -6.48 11.33 -1.90
CA THR A 141 -7.02 10.11 -2.54
C THR A 141 -6.82 8.83 -1.74
N LEU A 142 -5.93 8.85 -0.76
CA LEU A 142 -5.74 7.71 0.15
C LEU A 142 -6.92 7.53 1.11
N SER A 143 -7.68 8.60 1.37
CA SER A 143 -8.74 8.59 2.37
C SER A 143 -10.00 7.85 1.93
N VAL A 144 -10.74 7.31 2.89
CA VAL A 144 -12.11 6.80 2.70
C VAL A 144 -13.09 7.92 2.36
N VAL A 145 -12.78 9.18 2.68
CA VAL A 145 -13.62 10.34 2.36
C VAL A 145 -13.63 10.59 0.85
N LEU A 146 -12.46 10.60 0.20
CA LEU A 146 -12.40 10.73 -1.26
C LEU A 146 -12.83 9.44 -1.97
N ASP A 147 -12.54 8.27 -1.40
CA ASP A 147 -13.07 7.01 -1.90
C ASP A 147 -14.61 7.04 -1.86
N TYR A 148 -15.22 7.57 -0.81
CA TYR A 148 -16.67 7.76 -0.74
C TYR A 148 -17.20 8.70 -1.82
N ARG A 149 -16.51 9.81 -2.10
CA ARG A 149 -16.90 10.72 -3.21
C ARG A 149 -16.90 10.00 -4.56
N VAL A 150 -16.00 9.06 -4.79
CA VAL A 150 -15.97 8.21 -5.99
C VAL A 150 -17.10 7.19 -5.94
N LYS A 151 -17.22 6.46 -4.83
CA LYS A 151 -18.21 5.41 -4.60
C LYS A 151 -19.66 5.89 -4.75
N SER A 152 -19.97 7.08 -4.25
CA SER A 152 -21.31 7.68 -4.31
C SER A 152 -21.77 8.05 -5.71
N THR A 153 -20.86 8.13 -6.69
CA THR A 153 -21.24 8.36 -8.10
C THR A 153 -21.92 7.15 -8.75
N GLY A 154 -21.72 5.95 -8.19
CA GLY A 154 -22.15 4.70 -8.82
C GLY A 154 -21.43 4.36 -10.13
N MET A 155 -20.40 5.13 -10.51
CA MET A 155 -19.66 4.90 -11.75
C MET A 155 -18.82 3.62 -11.66
N GLY A 156 -18.82 2.82 -12.72
CA GLY A 156 -17.94 1.65 -12.86
C GLY A 156 -16.50 1.99 -13.27
N HIS A 157 -16.22 3.28 -13.50
CA HIS A 157 -14.97 3.74 -14.10
C HIS A 157 -14.50 5.06 -13.45
N ALA A 158 -13.30 5.06 -12.87
CA ALA A 158 -12.57 6.22 -12.38
C ALA A 158 -11.86 6.92 -13.56
N ASN A 159 -12.64 7.38 -14.53
CA ASN A 159 -12.13 8.02 -15.73
C ASN A 159 -11.63 9.46 -15.46
N THR A 160 -11.06 10.09 -16.49
CA THR A 160 -10.53 11.45 -16.41
C THR A 160 -11.54 12.47 -15.91
N SER A 161 -12.81 12.36 -16.29
CA SER A 161 -13.88 13.26 -15.82
C SER A 161 -14.07 13.15 -14.31
N LEU A 162 -14.09 11.93 -13.76
CA LEU A 162 -14.25 11.73 -12.33
C LEU A 162 -13.02 12.18 -11.54
N ILE A 163 -11.82 11.79 -12.00
CA ILE A 163 -10.56 12.15 -11.35
C ILE A 163 -10.36 13.67 -11.31
N ASN A 164 -10.76 14.40 -12.37
CA ASN A 164 -10.66 15.86 -12.42
C ASN A 164 -11.65 16.60 -11.49
N GLN A 165 -12.62 15.91 -10.88
CA GLN A 165 -13.58 16.50 -9.94
C GLN A 165 -13.17 16.32 -8.48
N LEU A 166 -12.13 15.53 -8.20
CA LEU A 166 -11.71 15.26 -6.83
C LEU A 166 -10.94 16.46 -6.26
N PRO A 167 -11.14 16.79 -4.96
CA PRO A 167 -10.50 17.94 -4.36
C PRO A 167 -8.99 17.73 -4.23
N VAL A 168 -8.24 18.82 -4.41
CA VAL A 168 -6.82 18.93 -4.09
C VAL A 168 -6.71 19.60 -2.73
N LEU A 169 -5.79 19.13 -1.87
CA LEU A 169 -5.59 19.73 -0.56
C LEU A 169 -5.23 21.21 -0.66
N SER A 170 -5.99 22.07 0.03
CA SER A 170 -5.72 23.50 0.14
C SER A 170 -5.43 23.96 1.58
N ASP A 171 -5.74 23.13 2.58
CA ASP A 171 -5.51 23.46 3.98
C ASP A 171 -4.05 23.22 4.39
N ASN A 172 -3.32 24.32 4.59
CA ASN A 172 -1.91 24.30 4.99
C ASN A 172 -1.70 23.67 6.39
N ARG A 173 -2.71 23.68 7.27
CA ARG A 173 -2.56 23.25 8.68
C ARG A 173 -2.30 21.75 8.79
N VAL A 174 -2.88 20.96 7.89
CA VAL A 174 -2.74 19.49 7.90
C VAL A 174 -1.78 18.98 6.82
N ARG A 175 -1.25 19.85 5.96
CA ARG A 175 -0.45 19.45 4.78
C ARG A 175 0.74 18.60 5.15
N GLU A 176 1.56 19.06 6.10
CA GLU A 176 2.78 18.35 6.47
C GLU A 176 2.47 16.97 7.06
N ALA A 177 1.44 16.89 7.92
CA ALA A 177 0.97 15.66 8.52
C ALA A 177 0.44 14.65 7.48
N LEU A 178 -0.23 15.13 6.43
CA LEU A 178 -0.68 14.32 5.31
C LEU A 178 0.47 13.87 4.39
N HIS A 179 1.35 14.81 4.03
CA HIS A 179 2.47 14.57 3.11
C HIS A 179 3.45 13.55 3.66
N VAL A 180 3.88 13.67 4.91
CA VAL A 180 4.82 12.72 5.52
C VAL A 180 4.26 11.29 5.57
N ARG A 181 2.97 11.13 5.91
CA ARG A 181 2.30 9.81 5.94
C ARG A 181 2.18 9.23 4.54
N ALA A 182 1.78 10.05 3.56
CA ALA A 182 1.67 9.63 2.16
C ALA A 182 3.04 9.26 1.56
N LEU A 183 4.08 10.06 1.80
CA LEU A 183 5.45 9.81 1.37
C LEU A 183 6.01 8.53 2.00
N ALA A 184 5.82 8.34 3.30
CA ALA A 184 6.28 7.15 4.01
C ALA A 184 5.55 5.87 3.56
N LEU A 185 4.28 5.97 3.16
CA LEU A 185 3.51 4.85 2.59
C LEU A 185 4.03 4.43 1.21
N VAL A 186 4.43 5.39 0.37
CA VAL A 186 4.76 5.15 -1.05
C VAL A 186 6.25 4.91 -1.30
N SER A 187 7.14 5.48 -0.49
CA SER A 187 8.60 5.50 -0.73
C SER A 187 9.30 4.21 -0.28
N ILE A 188 8.80 3.07 -0.73
CA ILE A 188 9.23 1.71 -0.31
C ILE A 188 10.60 1.31 -0.86
N THR A 189 11.04 1.87 -1.98
CA THR A 189 12.32 1.53 -2.64
C THR A 189 13.10 2.79 -3.00
N HIS A 190 14.38 2.66 -3.31
CA HIS A 190 15.24 3.77 -3.70
C HIS A 190 14.74 4.48 -4.98
N HIS A 191 13.86 3.85 -5.76
CA HIS A 191 13.19 4.49 -6.90
C HIS A 191 12.33 5.70 -6.51
N TYR A 192 12.04 5.88 -5.22
CA TYR A 192 11.35 7.07 -4.67
C TYR A 192 12.29 8.02 -3.95
N ALA A 193 13.61 7.79 -4.00
CA ALA A 193 14.56 8.59 -3.24
C ALA A 193 14.58 10.07 -3.65
N VAL A 194 14.39 10.36 -4.94
CA VAL A 194 14.30 11.73 -5.45
C VAL A 194 13.01 12.39 -4.96
N LEU A 195 11.86 11.72 -5.08
CA LEU A 195 10.57 12.24 -4.58
C LEU A 195 10.62 12.54 -3.08
N TRP A 196 11.22 11.65 -2.29
CA TRP A 196 11.39 11.83 -0.86
C TRP A 196 12.24 13.08 -0.55
N GLN A 197 13.42 13.19 -1.18
CA GLN A 197 14.37 14.27 -0.95
C GLN A 197 13.81 15.63 -1.40
N SER A 198 13.15 15.69 -2.56
CA SER A 198 12.59 16.93 -3.10
C SER A 198 11.44 17.49 -2.27
N ASN A 199 10.79 16.65 -1.47
CA ASN A 199 9.65 17.02 -0.62
C ASN A 199 9.94 16.90 0.88
N TRP A 200 11.22 16.75 1.26
CA TRP A 200 11.62 16.73 2.67
C TRP A 200 11.26 18.04 3.37
N GLN A 201 10.74 17.92 4.60
CA GLN A 201 10.60 19.03 5.54
C GLN A 201 11.14 18.60 6.90
N ASP A 202 11.94 19.45 7.54
CA ASP A 202 12.49 19.13 8.87
C ASP A 202 11.40 18.94 9.94
N SER A 203 10.23 19.56 9.75
CA SER A 203 9.06 19.39 10.61
C SER A 203 8.46 17.98 10.58
N PHE A 204 8.80 17.15 9.59
CA PHE A 204 8.38 15.75 9.55
C PHE A 204 8.84 14.97 10.79
N ARG A 205 9.96 15.37 11.41
CA ARG A 205 10.46 14.77 12.65
C ARG A 205 9.65 15.12 13.89
N GLN A 206 8.82 16.15 13.83
CA GLN A 206 7.98 16.60 14.93
C GLN A 206 6.63 15.88 14.96
N GLN A 207 6.34 15.10 13.92
CA GLN A 207 5.12 14.31 13.83
C GLN A 207 5.15 13.14 14.80
N GLN A 208 3.98 12.66 15.20
CA GLN A 208 3.81 11.53 16.10
C GLN A 208 2.61 10.70 15.66
N TRP A 209 2.57 9.43 16.10
CA TRP A 209 1.39 8.59 15.94
C TRP A 209 0.26 9.12 16.82
N ALA A 210 -0.93 9.23 16.24
CA ALA A 210 -2.12 9.70 16.94
C ALA A 210 -2.70 8.54 17.78
N THR A 211 -2.05 8.27 18.91
CA THR A 211 -2.40 7.19 19.85
C THR A 211 -2.39 7.71 21.28
N ARG A 212 -3.28 7.20 22.15
CA ARG A 212 -3.35 7.62 23.57
C ARG A 212 -2.21 7.08 24.42
N ALA A 213 -1.64 5.96 24.01
CA ALA A 213 -0.55 5.27 24.68
C ALA A 213 0.30 4.53 23.64
N PRO A 214 1.58 4.26 23.94
CA PRO A 214 2.45 3.49 23.05
C PRO A 214 1.83 2.12 22.70
N ILE A 215 1.83 1.79 21.42
CA ILE A 215 1.41 0.48 20.90
C ILE A 215 2.66 -0.24 20.40
N ALA A 216 2.94 -1.43 20.94
CA ALA A 216 4.15 -2.19 20.61
C ALA A 216 4.33 -2.45 19.10
N ALA A 217 3.22 -2.66 18.38
CA ALA A 217 3.20 -2.87 16.94
C ALA A 217 3.46 -1.61 16.10
N LEU A 218 3.59 -0.43 16.72
CA LEU A 218 3.96 0.81 16.05
C LEU A 218 5.39 1.23 16.41
N PRO A 219 6.22 1.59 15.42
CA PRO A 219 7.53 2.16 15.66
C PRO A 219 7.38 3.57 16.26
N GLN A 220 7.55 3.70 17.57
CA GLN A 220 7.30 4.93 18.32
C GLN A 220 8.17 6.10 17.84
N ASP A 221 9.45 5.83 17.58
CA ASP A 221 10.42 6.83 17.13
C ASP A 221 10.46 7.00 15.61
N PHE A 222 9.48 6.47 14.86
CA PHE A 222 9.48 6.47 13.39
C PHE A 222 9.70 7.86 12.81
N PHE A 223 8.89 8.83 13.23
CA PHE A 223 8.97 10.21 12.74
C PHE A 223 10.26 10.90 13.17
N ALA A 224 10.62 10.79 14.44
CA ALA A 224 11.84 11.39 15.00
C ALA A 224 13.11 10.90 14.27
N ASN A 225 13.13 9.63 13.83
CA ASN A 225 14.24 9.02 13.12
C ASN A 225 14.25 9.28 11.60
N LEU A 226 13.27 9.99 11.04
CA LEU A 226 13.26 10.29 9.62
C LEU A 226 14.48 11.11 9.19
N THR A 227 14.93 10.87 7.97
CA THR A 227 16.12 11.50 7.39
C THR A 227 15.81 12.21 6.07
N PRO A 228 16.51 13.31 5.71
CA PRO A 228 16.29 14.03 4.46
C PRO A 228 16.64 13.20 3.23
N HIS A 229 17.73 12.43 3.30
CA HIS A 229 18.07 11.46 2.27
C HIS A 229 17.27 10.19 2.48
N TRP A 230 16.79 9.57 1.40
CA TRP A 230 16.01 8.34 1.54
C TRP A 230 16.85 7.24 2.19
N GLN A 231 16.26 6.62 3.21
CA GLN A 231 16.77 5.45 3.90
C GLN A 231 15.65 4.42 4.01
N ARG A 232 16.01 3.14 4.12
CA ARG A 232 15.03 2.05 4.23
C ARG A 232 14.00 2.26 5.35
N HIS A 233 14.42 2.88 6.46
CA HIS A 233 13.59 3.15 7.64
C HIS A 233 12.66 4.37 7.49
N ASN A 234 12.81 5.18 6.43
CA ASN A 234 11.89 6.29 6.16
C ASN A 234 10.51 5.81 5.64
N ALA A 235 10.39 4.51 5.33
CA ALA A 235 9.22 3.91 4.72
C ALA A 235 8.43 3.03 5.71
N LEU A 236 7.11 3.13 5.70
CA LEU A 236 6.22 2.29 6.50
C LEU A 236 6.05 0.92 5.83
N ARG A 237 6.59 -0.13 6.47
CA ARG A 237 6.60 -1.51 5.94
C ARG A 237 5.70 -2.48 6.70
N SER A 238 5.57 -2.30 8.01
CA SER A 238 4.70 -3.11 8.87
C SER A 238 3.23 -2.90 8.49
N ASP A 239 2.44 -3.98 8.48
CA ASP A 239 1.03 -3.93 8.09
C ASP A 239 0.24 -2.98 9.02
N TYR A 240 0.51 -3.06 10.33
CA TYR A 240 -0.17 -2.24 11.34
C TYR A 240 0.19 -0.75 11.22
N ALA A 241 1.46 -0.43 11.02
CA ALA A 241 1.89 0.96 10.87
C ALA A 241 1.31 1.62 9.60
N ARG A 242 1.21 0.86 8.51
CA ARG A 242 0.56 1.32 7.27
C ARG A 242 -0.94 1.50 7.47
N ARG A 243 -1.59 0.58 8.18
CA ARG A 243 -3.01 0.70 8.55
C ARG A 243 -3.25 1.93 9.43
N GLN A 244 -2.40 2.19 10.42
CA GLN A 244 -2.50 3.37 11.29
C GLN A 244 -2.33 4.67 10.51
N ALA A 245 -1.35 4.74 9.59
CA ALA A 245 -1.18 5.92 8.75
C ALA A 245 -2.42 6.21 7.88
N LEU A 246 -3.08 5.18 7.34
CA LEU A 246 -4.32 5.36 6.59
C LEU A 246 -5.48 5.86 7.47
N VAL A 247 -5.60 5.36 8.70
CA VAL A 247 -6.59 5.85 9.69
C VAL A 247 -6.37 7.33 9.99
N GLU A 248 -5.13 7.74 10.22
CA GLU A 248 -4.80 9.14 10.51
C GLU A 248 -5.02 10.04 9.29
N ILE A 249 -4.73 9.54 8.09
CA ILE A 249 -5.06 10.25 6.83
C ILE A 249 -6.57 10.46 6.70
N ASP A 250 -7.40 9.46 7.02
CA ASP A 250 -8.85 9.59 6.94
C ASP A 250 -9.38 10.75 7.81
N VAL A 251 -8.84 10.88 9.04
CA VAL A 251 -9.17 11.97 9.96
C VAL A 251 -8.67 13.32 9.45
N LEU A 252 -7.40 13.42 9.06
CA LEU A 252 -6.81 14.67 8.57
C LEU A 252 -7.53 15.18 7.32
N VAL A 253 -7.91 14.29 6.40
CA VAL A 253 -8.68 14.65 5.20
C VAL A 253 -10.10 15.07 5.56
N ALA A 254 -10.76 14.37 6.49
CA ALA A 254 -12.08 14.76 6.95
C ALA A 254 -12.08 16.17 7.55
N GLN A 255 -11.11 16.48 8.42
CA GLN A 255 -10.93 17.82 9.00
C GLN A 255 -10.63 18.87 7.92
N ALA A 256 -9.75 18.58 6.96
CA ALA A 256 -9.41 19.49 5.86
C ALA A 256 -10.62 19.87 5.00
N LEU A 257 -11.57 18.94 4.85
CA LEU A 257 -12.81 19.13 4.09
C LEU A 257 -13.97 19.67 4.96
N GLY A 258 -13.74 19.92 6.25
CA GLY A 258 -14.74 20.47 7.17
C GLY A 258 -15.83 19.48 7.59
N LEU A 259 -15.57 18.17 7.50
CA LEU A 259 -16.46 17.16 8.06
C LEU A 259 -16.33 17.10 9.58
N THR A 260 -17.36 16.58 10.22
CA THR A 260 -17.36 16.18 11.62
C THR A 260 -16.91 14.72 11.78
N LEU A 261 -16.49 14.35 12.99
CA LEU A 261 -16.16 12.97 13.34
C LEU A 261 -17.34 12.01 13.09
N GLU A 262 -18.56 12.43 13.41
CA GLU A 262 -19.76 11.63 13.19
C GLU A 262 -20.05 11.39 11.71
N GLU A 263 -19.74 12.37 10.84
CA GLU A 263 -19.86 12.19 9.39
C GLU A 263 -18.79 11.21 8.86
N LEU A 264 -17.53 11.31 9.32
CA LEU A 264 -16.49 10.35 8.96
C LEU A 264 -16.87 8.92 9.40
N LEU A 265 -17.33 8.76 10.64
CA LEU A 265 -17.82 7.48 11.16
C LEU A 265 -19.00 6.95 10.35
N THR A 266 -19.93 7.83 9.97
CA THR A 266 -21.10 7.46 9.15
C THR A 266 -20.68 7.00 7.76
N ILE A 267 -19.75 7.72 7.10
CA ILE A 267 -19.17 7.32 5.82
C ILE A 267 -18.58 5.91 5.93
N TYR A 268 -17.72 5.67 6.92
CA TYR A 268 -17.11 4.35 7.14
C TYR A 268 -18.17 3.25 7.36
N ARG A 269 -19.12 3.48 8.28
CA ARG A 269 -20.17 2.51 8.65
C ARG A 269 -21.05 2.10 7.48
N VAL A 270 -21.50 3.07 6.69
CA VAL A 270 -22.53 2.86 5.66
C VAL A 270 -21.90 2.46 4.33
N GLN A 271 -20.78 3.08 3.95
CA GLN A 271 -20.26 3.01 2.58
C GLN A 271 -19.15 1.97 2.42
N PHE A 272 -18.55 1.50 3.53
CA PHE A 272 -17.45 0.54 3.50
C PHE A 272 -17.72 -0.75 4.29
N PRO A 273 -18.88 -1.43 4.08
CA PRO A 273 -19.24 -2.63 4.84
C PRO A 273 -18.25 -3.79 4.65
N VAL A 274 -17.67 -3.95 3.46
CA VAL A 274 -16.67 -4.99 3.17
C VAL A 274 -15.37 -4.73 3.94
N MET A 275 -14.89 -3.48 3.91
CA MET A 275 -13.71 -3.08 4.67
C MET A 275 -13.92 -3.26 6.17
N ARG A 276 -15.09 -2.85 6.69
CA ARG A 276 -15.51 -3.08 8.09
C ARG A 276 -15.48 -4.55 8.47
N GLN A 277 -16.07 -5.41 7.64
CA GLN A 277 -16.08 -6.84 7.89
C GLN A 277 -14.65 -7.40 7.94
N TYR A 278 -13.78 -6.98 7.03
CA TYR A 278 -12.40 -7.45 7.01
C TYR A 278 -11.60 -6.97 8.22
N GLU A 279 -11.68 -5.69 8.56
CA GLU A 279 -10.98 -5.13 9.71
C GLU A 279 -11.48 -5.71 11.04
N ALA A 280 -12.79 -5.97 11.15
CA ALA A 280 -13.39 -6.60 12.33
C ALA A 280 -12.91 -8.04 12.59
N GLU A 281 -12.20 -8.66 11.65
CA GLU A 281 -11.63 -10.01 11.76
C GLU A 281 -10.15 -10.06 11.34
N THR A 282 -9.46 -8.93 11.23
CA THR A 282 -8.02 -8.90 10.94
C THR A 282 -7.22 -8.73 12.23
N TYR A 283 -6.34 -9.69 12.52
CA TYR A 283 -5.53 -9.73 13.72
C TYR A 283 -4.06 -9.49 13.38
N TYR A 284 -3.39 -8.79 14.29
CA TYR A 284 -1.99 -8.43 14.19
C TYR A 284 -1.19 -9.06 15.34
N ASP A 285 0.08 -9.30 15.09
CA ASP A 285 1.05 -9.68 16.11
C ASP A 285 1.71 -8.42 16.73
N GLN A 286 2.50 -8.61 17.79
CA GLN A 286 3.16 -7.50 18.49
C GLN A 286 4.21 -6.75 17.65
N THR A 287 4.63 -7.28 16.50
CA THR A 287 5.51 -6.59 15.54
C THR A 287 4.75 -5.84 14.44
N GLY A 288 3.41 -5.92 14.46
CA GLY A 288 2.52 -5.25 13.53
C GLY A 288 2.29 -6.00 12.21
N ARG A 289 2.63 -7.28 12.13
CA ARG A 289 2.29 -8.16 11.00
C ARG A 289 0.88 -8.70 11.14
N ILE A 290 0.17 -8.83 10.02
CA ILE A 290 -1.11 -9.55 9.99
C ILE A 290 -0.87 -11.04 10.22
N VAL A 291 -1.33 -11.56 11.37
CA VAL A 291 -1.31 -13.00 11.68
C VAL A 291 -2.53 -13.72 11.09
N PHE A 292 -3.65 -13.02 10.90
CA PHE A 292 -4.86 -13.55 10.27
C PHE A 292 -5.71 -12.43 9.65
N THR A 293 -6.28 -12.67 8.48
CA THR A 293 -7.28 -11.79 7.86
C THR A 293 -8.25 -12.59 6.96
N PRO A 294 -9.55 -12.25 6.92
CA PRO A 294 -10.48 -12.81 5.94
C PRO A 294 -10.45 -12.06 4.60
N SER A 295 -9.61 -11.03 4.43
CA SER A 295 -9.61 -10.23 3.20
C SER A 295 -9.30 -11.06 1.97
N LYS A 296 -10.20 -11.01 0.97
CA LYS A 296 -9.98 -11.63 -0.34
C LYS A 296 -8.85 -10.95 -1.12
N GLY A 297 -8.50 -9.71 -0.75
CA GLY A 297 -7.36 -8.99 -1.31
C GLY A 297 -6.02 -9.59 -0.86
N LEU A 298 -5.96 -10.13 0.36
CA LEU A 298 -4.74 -10.55 1.07
C LEU A 298 -4.63 -12.08 1.24
N VAL A 299 -5.20 -12.85 0.31
CA VAL A 299 -5.09 -14.32 0.36
C VAL A 299 -3.63 -14.75 0.42
N GLY A 300 -3.30 -15.56 1.43
CA GLY A 300 -1.94 -16.06 1.68
C GLY A 300 -1.16 -15.30 2.76
N VAL A 301 -1.62 -14.10 3.17
CA VAL A 301 -1.07 -13.36 4.31
C VAL A 301 -1.55 -13.98 5.62
N GLY A 302 -0.64 -14.12 6.59
CA GLY A 302 -0.94 -14.76 7.87
C GLY A 302 -1.16 -16.27 7.77
N LEU A 303 -1.87 -16.81 8.75
CA LEU A 303 -2.31 -18.20 8.81
C LEU A 303 -3.71 -18.36 8.16
N PRO A 304 -4.05 -19.55 7.62
CA PRO A 304 -5.42 -19.84 7.21
C PRO A 304 -6.35 -19.83 8.44
N ARG A 305 -7.67 -19.63 8.25
CA ARG A 305 -8.62 -19.64 9.37
C ARG A 305 -8.56 -20.94 10.18
N LYS A 306 -8.57 -22.07 9.47
CA LYS A 306 -8.43 -23.43 10.01
C LYS A 306 -7.16 -24.07 9.49
N ALA A 307 -6.57 -24.98 10.25
CA ALA A 307 -5.46 -25.79 9.78
C ALA A 307 -5.81 -26.50 8.46
N LYS A 308 -4.89 -26.44 7.50
CA LYS A 308 -5.03 -27.07 6.18
C LYS A 308 -3.89 -28.05 5.93
N PRO A 309 -4.09 -29.36 6.16
CA PRO A 309 -3.07 -30.38 5.87
C PRO A 309 -2.61 -30.41 4.40
N ALA A 310 -3.40 -29.86 3.47
CA ALA A 310 -3.01 -29.71 2.07
C ALA A 310 -1.80 -28.78 1.89
N GLU A 311 -1.70 -27.69 2.68
CA GLU A 311 -0.60 -26.73 2.59
C GLU A 311 0.76 -27.37 2.96
N LEU A 312 0.76 -28.39 3.82
CA LEU A 312 1.96 -29.20 4.12
C LEU A 312 2.49 -29.92 2.88
N LYS A 313 1.58 -30.45 2.04
CA LYS A 313 1.94 -31.13 0.79
C LYS A 313 2.46 -30.15 -0.26
N GLU A 314 2.03 -28.89 -0.17
CA GLU A 314 2.49 -27.77 -0.99
C GLU A 314 3.79 -27.14 -0.47
N GLY A 315 4.36 -27.69 0.62
CA GLY A 315 5.65 -27.27 1.18
C GLY A 315 5.55 -26.14 2.22
N THR A 316 4.35 -25.70 2.58
CA THR A 316 4.15 -24.73 3.66
C THR A 316 4.13 -25.46 5.01
N ARG A 317 4.93 -25.01 5.97
CA ARG A 317 5.09 -25.60 7.29
C ARG A 317 4.83 -24.57 8.37
N TYR A 318 4.16 -24.96 9.44
CA TYR A 318 3.93 -24.09 10.59
C TYR A 318 4.57 -24.68 11.85
N SER A 319 5.07 -23.81 12.71
CA SER A 319 5.54 -24.16 14.05
C SER A 319 4.98 -23.16 15.06
N ALA A 320 4.74 -23.60 16.28
CA ALA A 320 4.34 -22.73 17.38
C ALA A 320 5.05 -23.16 18.66
N GLU A 321 5.62 -22.19 19.36
CA GLU A 321 6.31 -22.38 20.64
C GLU A 321 5.73 -21.40 21.66
N SER A 322 5.04 -21.95 22.65
CA SER A 322 4.40 -21.25 23.76
C SER A 322 4.23 -22.22 24.94
N PRO A 323 3.92 -21.72 26.16
CA PRO A 323 3.58 -22.61 27.27
C PRO A 323 2.37 -23.53 27.01
N GLN A 324 1.45 -23.12 26.13
CA GLN A 324 0.21 -23.84 25.84
C GLN A 324 0.35 -24.82 24.66
N ILE A 325 1.20 -24.49 23.69
CA ILE A 325 1.34 -25.22 22.43
C ILE A 325 2.83 -25.29 22.08
N THR A 326 3.31 -26.51 21.84
CA THR A 326 4.61 -26.77 21.20
C THR A 326 4.39 -27.70 20.03
N THR A 327 4.60 -27.21 18.81
CA THR A 327 4.45 -28.00 17.58
C THR A 327 5.44 -27.55 16.54
N GLN A 328 5.91 -28.49 15.72
CA GLN A 328 6.89 -28.24 14.67
C GLN A 328 6.43 -28.91 13.38
N ASN A 329 6.55 -28.18 12.26
CA ASN A 329 6.23 -28.67 10.92
C ASN A 329 4.81 -29.27 10.80
N ALA A 330 3.84 -28.67 11.48
CA ALA A 330 2.44 -29.09 11.48
C ALA A 330 1.56 -28.16 10.64
N ALA A 331 0.33 -28.59 10.35
CA ALA A 331 -0.69 -27.68 9.84
C ALA A 331 -1.25 -26.89 11.02
N LEU A 332 -1.25 -25.55 10.91
CA LEU A 332 -1.87 -24.67 11.89
C LEU A 332 -2.77 -23.65 11.19
N GLY A 333 -3.86 -23.30 11.85
CA GLY A 333 -4.71 -22.18 11.49
C GLY A 333 -4.80 -21.16 12.63
N TRP A 334 -5.40 -20.02 12.31
CA TRP A 334 -5.72 -18.97 13.26
C TRP A 334 -6.50 -19.49 14.47
N GLU A 335 -7.51 -20.33 14.25
CA GLU A 335 -8.36 -20.89 15.32
C GLU A 335 -7.55 -21.67 16.37
N ASP A 336 -6.40 -22.24 15.99
CA ASP A 336 -5.52 -23.02 16.87
C ASP A 336 -4.64 -22.15 17.78
N ILE A 337 -4.31 -20.92 17.35
CA ILE A 337 -3.32 -20.04 18.00
C ILE A 337 -3.88 -18.70 18.50
N GLN A 338 -5.13 -18.37 18.20
CA GLN A 338 -5.76 -17.08 18.53
C GLN A 338 -5.74 -16.71 20.02
N ASN A 339 -5.71 -17.71 20.91
CA ASN A 339 -5.75 -17.51 22.37
C ASN A 339 -4.36 -17.49 23.02
N LEU A 340 -3.28 -17.55 22.24
CA LEU A 340 -1.93 -17.47 22.78
C LEU A 340 -1.69 -16.11 23.42
N THR A 341 -1.26 -16.13 24.68
CA THR A 341 -0.92 -14.92 25.44
C THR A 341 0.56 -14.56 25.37
N GLN A 342 1.40 -15.52 24.97
CA GLN A 342 2.83 -15.35 24.75
C GLN A 342 3.34 -16.46 23.82
N GLY A 343 4.55 -16.27 23.28
CA GLY A 343 5.21 -17.23 22.41
C GLY A 343 5.24 -16.80 20.95
N THR A 344 5.86 -17.65 20.13
CA THR A 344 6.14 -17.37 18.72
C THR A 344 5.47 -18.41 17.84
N VAL A 345 4.85 -17.95 16.76
CA VAL A 345 4.31 -18.80 15.68
C VAL A 345 5.09 -18.49 14.41
N SER A 346 5.52 -19.51 13.68
CA SER A 346 6.22 -19.34 12.42
C SER A 346 5.50 -20.03 11.26
N LYS A 347 5.58 -19.42 10.08
CA LYS A 347 5.10 -19.94 8.81
C LYS A 347 6.27 -19.95 7.83
N THR A 348 6.68 -21.14 7.42
CA THR A 348 7.70 -21.35 6.39
C THR A 348 7.04 -21.77 5.09
N TYR A 349 7.35 -21.10 3.98
CA TYR A 349 6.78 -21.40 2.66
C TYR A 349 7.77 -21.08 1.54
N LEU A 350 7.46 -21.53 0.32
CA LEU A 350 8.24 -21.23 -0.87
C LEU A 350 7.79 -19.89 -1.47
N ASP A 351 8.68 -18.91 -1.49
CA ASP A 351 8.46 -17.55 -1.99
C ASP A 351 9.11 -17.39 -3.38
N ASP A 352 8.31 -17.19 -4.42
CA ASP A 352 8.77 -16.86 -5.79
C ASP A 352 8.52 -15.38 -6.11
N THR A 353 8.37 -14.50 -5.12
CA THR A 353 8.11 -13.07 -5.37
C THR A 353 9.36 -12.26 -5.68
N LEU A 354 10.56 -12.79 -5.38
CA LEU A 354 11.84 -12.12 -5.61
C LEU A 354 12.58 -12.66 -6.85
N PRO A 355 13.51 -11.87 -7.44
CA PRO A 355 14.42 -12.38 -8.47
C PRO A 355 15.27 -13.55 -7.95
N GLY A 356 15.70 -14.45 -8.86
CA GLY A 356 16.49 -15.63 -8.51
C GLY A 356 15.70 -16.94 -8.39
N GLY A 357 14.36 -16.85 -8.45
CA GLY A 357 13.47 -18.01 -8.43
C GLY A 357 12.94 -18.33 -7.03
N PRO A 358 12.20 -19.44 -6.88
CA PRO A 358 11.55 -19.78 -5.62
C PRO A 358 12.57 -20.08 -4.50
N MET A 359 12.43 -19.42 -3.36
CA MET A 359 13.29 -19.59 -2.17
C MET A 359 12.45 -19.87 -0.92
N GLU A 360 12.98 -20.67 0.01
CA GLU A 360 12.30 -20.91 1.29
C GLU A 360 12.37 -19.65 2.16
N ARG A 361 11.24 -19.32 2.78
CA ARG A 361 11.08 -18.13 3.61
C ARG A 361 10.28 -18.46 4.86
N THR A 362 10.73 -17.93 6.00
CA THR A 362 10.02 -18.02 7.28
C THR A 362 9.54 -16.64 7.72
N VAL A 363 8.26 -16.56 8.10
CA VAL A 363 7.66 -15.40 8.75
C VAL A 363 7.32 -15.79 10.19
N GLU A 364 7.67 -14.95 11.14
CA GLU A 364 7.39 -15.12 12.56
C GLU A 364 6.34 -14.12 13.04
N TYR A 365 5.49 -14.57 13.96
CA TYR A 365 4.43 -13.81 14.60
C TYR A 365 4.57 -13.92 16.12
N GLN A 366 4.51 -12.79 16.82
CA GLN A 366 4.66 -12.71 18.28
C GLN A 366 3.31 -12.50 18.97
N ALA A 367 2.94 -13.44 19.85
CA ALA A 367 1.75 -13.32 20.69
C ALA A 367 2.01 -12.40 21.91
N PRO A 368 0.99 -11.79 22.54
CA PRO A 368 -0.43 -11.95 22.24
C PRO A 368 -0.83 -11.30 20.93
N PHE A 369 -1.85 -11.84 20.27
CA PHE A 369 -2.40 -11.23 19.05
C PHE A 369 -3.49 -10.21 19.42
N PHE A 370 -3.61 -9.15 18.64
CA PHE A 370 -4.59 -8.11 18.91
C PHE A 370 -5.33 -7.71 17.64
N ARG A 371 -6.51 -7.11 17.84
CA ARG A 371 -7.37 -6.62 16.78
C ARG A 371 -7.70 -5.16 17.05
N PRO A 372 -7.32 -4.22 16.16
CA PRO A 372 -7.62 -2.81 16.35
C PRO A 372 -9.09 -2.50 16.07
N ASP A 373 -9.59 -1.40 16.64
CA ASP A 373 -10.91 -0.85 16.36
C ASP A 373 -10.76 0.48 15.64
N ARG A 374 -11.02 0.50 14.32
CA ARG A 374 -10.89 1.71 13.51
C ARG A 374 -11.81 2.85 13.99
N GLU A 375 -12.99 2.54 14.49
CA GLU A 375 -13.90 3.60 14.95
C GLU A 375 -13.34 4.27 16.21
N GLU A 376 -12.72 3.51 17.12
CA GLU A 376 -12.02 4.08 18.26
C GLU A 376 -10.75 4.82 17.86
N ASP A 377 -9.96 4.27 16.92
CA ASP A 377 -8.77 4.93 16.43
C ASP A 377 -9.10 6.26 15.72
N TYR A 378 -10.24 6.35 15.03
CA TYR A 378 -10.74 7.64 14.52
C TYR A 378 -11.02 8.62 15.64
N ARG A 379 -11.66 8.22 16.75
CA ARG A 379 -11.92 9.13 17.88
C ARG A 379 -10.63 9.66 18.48
N VAL A 380 -9.66 8.77 18.69
CA VAL A 380 -8.33 9.13 19.23
C VAL A 380 -7.60 10.07 18.29
N ALA A 381 -7.51 9.72 17.01
CA ALA A 381 -6.83 10.57 16.03
C ALA A 381 -7.53 11.93 15.88
N TRP A 382 -8.86 11.96 15.92
CA TRP A 382 -9.63 13.20 15.88
C TRP A 382 -9.32 14.12 17.05
N GLU A 383 -9.27 13.57 18.27
CA GLU A 383 -8.92 14.31 19.49
C GLU A 383 -7.51 14.91 19.42
N ILE A 384 -6.55 14.18 18.84
CA ILE A 384 -5.15 14.61 18.76
C ILE A 384 -4.90 15.65 17.66
N PHE A 385 -5.61 15.57 16.53
CA PHE A 385 -5.43 16.50 15.41
C PHE A 385 -6.35 17.73 15.45
N SER A 386 -7.37 17.74 16.31
CA SER A 386 -8.24 18.91 16.53
C SER A 386 -7.54 19.94 17.41
#